data_AF-A7IJS0-F1
#
_entry.id   AF-A7IJS0-F1
#
_cell.length_a   1.000
_cell.length_b   1.000
_cell.length_c   1.000
_cell.angle_alpha   90.00
_cell.angle_beta   90.00
_cell.angle_gamma   90.00
#
_symmetry.space_group_name_H-M   'P 1'
#
loop_
_entity.id
_entity.type
_entity.pdbx_description
1 polymer ?
#
loop_
_entity_poly.entity_id
_entity_poly.type
_entity_poly.pdbx_seq_one_letter_code
_entity_poly.pdbx_strand_id
1 'polypeptide(L)' 'MAEINAAFCCASLGITPTVRHADYIGSWLEVLREDNRAIVRAASQASRAADWLLGFLPDADVGMADDEREAA' A
#
# COMPACT_ATOMS: atom_id res chain seq x y z
N MET A 1 8.18 3.70 6.80
CA MET A 1 6.70 3.79 6.91
C MET A 1 6.06 4.51 5.75
N ALA A 2 6.57 5.69 5.36
CA ALA A 2 6.00 6.47 4.24
C ALA A 2 5.92 5.67 2.91
N GLU A 3 6.96 4.91 2.56
CA GLU A 3 7.00 4.14 1.31
C GLU A 3 6.00 2.99 1.27
N ILE A 4 5.81 2.26 2.37
CA ILE A 4 4.83 1.15 2.44
C ILE A 4 3.40 1.71 2.36
N ASN A 5 3.13 2.85 3.01
CA ASN A 5 1.84 3.55 2.88
C ASN A 5 1.61 4.01 1.43
N ALA A 6 2.60 4.69 0.84
CA ALA A 6 2.52 5.11 -0.56
C ALA A 6 2.29 3.93 -1.51
N ALA A 7 2.92 2.78 -1.27
CA ALA A 7 2.70 1.56 -2.04
C ALA A 7 1.26 1.04 -1.92
N PHE A 8 0.67 1.04 -0.71
CA PHE A 8 -0.73 0.66 -0.52
C PHE A 8 -1.68 1.63 -1.22
N CYS A 9 -1.50 2.94 -1.09
CA CYS A 9 -2.31 3.92 -1.83
C CYS A 9 -2.16 3.77 -3.34
N CYS A 10 -0.93 3.56 -3.84
CA CYS A 10 -0.69 3.37 -5.27
C CYS A 10 -1.42 2.12 -5.79
N ALA A 11 -1.37 1.02 -5.06
CA ALA A 11 -2.09 -0.20 -5.41
C ALA A 11 -3.60 0.01 -5.45
N SER A 12 -4.18 0.69 -4.44
CA SER A 12 -5.62 0.97 -4.38
C SER A 12 -6.09 1.92 -5.48
N LEU A 13 -5.22 2.80 -5.97
CA LEU A 13 -5.55 3.80 -7.00
C LEU A 13 -5.12 3.38 -8.41
N GLY A 14 -4.57 2.17 -8.60
CA GLY A 14 -4.06 1.71 -9.90
C GLY A 14 -2.85 2.51 -10.41
N ILE A 15 -2.11 3.18 -9.52
CA ILE A 15 -0.94 3.99 -9.86
C ILE A 15 0.29 3.08 -9.87
N THR A 16 1.04 3.08 -10.97
CA THR A 16 2.36 2.41 -11.01
C THR A 16 3.41 3.32 -10.38
N PRO A 17 4.01 2.95 -9.23
CA PRO A 17 5.02 3.78 -8.58
C PRO A 17 6.36 3.67 -9.28
N THR A 18 7.13 4.76 -9.26
CA THR A 18 8.56 4.75 -9.61
C THR A 18 9.39 4.59 -8.36
N VAL A 19 10.38 3.69 -8.38
CA VAL A 19 11.32 3.53 -7.27
C VAL A 19 12.14 4.80 -7.07
N ARG A 20 12.22 5.29 -5.84
CA ARG A 20 13.12 6.39 -5.47
C ARG A 20 13.96 5.96 -4.26
N HIS A 21 15.26 5.77 -4.51
CA HIS A 21 16.37 5.64 -3.55
C HIS A 21 16.26 4.45 -2.59
N ALA A 22 17.03 3.39 -2.84
CA ALA A 22 17.04 2.15 -2.06
C ALA A 22 17.85 2.22 -0.75
N ASP A 23 18.31 3.41 -0.34
CA ASP A 23 19.22 3.60 0.79
C ASP A 23 18.60 3.16 2.13
N TYR A 24 17.27 3.14 2.21
CA TYR A 24 16.56 2.64 3.39
C TYR A 24 16.71 1.13 3.61
N ILE A 25 17.03 0.33 2.58
CA ILE A 25 17.13 -1.14 2.71
C ILE A 25 18.17 -1.52 3.75
N GLY A 26 19.31 -0.81 3.81
CA GLY A 26 20.35 -1.04 4.82
C GLY A 26 19.82 -0.87 6.24
N SER A 27 19.11 0.24 6.51
CA SER A 27 18.51 0.51 7.82
C SER A 27 17.45 -0.54 8.22
N TRP A 28 16.66 -1.04 7.26
CA TRP A 28 15.69 -2.09 7.53
C TRP A 28 16.32 -3.44 7.84
N LEU A 29 17.47 -3.77 7.23
CA LEU A 29 18.18 -5.00 7.55
C LEU A 29 18.68 -5.02 9.00
N GLU A 30 19.13 -3.87 9.53
CA GLU A 30 19.49 -3.74 10.95
C GLU A 30 18.27 -3.93 11.86
N VAL A 31 17.18 -3.21 11.58
CA VAL A 31 15.93 -3.31 12.34
C VAL A 31 15.38 -4.74 12.34
N LEU A 32 15.45 -5.46 11.21
CA LEU A 32 14.93 -6.82 11.10
C LEU A 32 15.80 -7.86 11.82
N ARG A 33 17.11 -7.61 11.93
CA ARG A 33 17.99 -8.45 12.75
C ARG A 33 17.64 -8.37 14.23
N GLU A 34 17.15 -7.22 14.68
CA GLU A 34 16.75 -6.99 16.08
C GLU A 34 15.30 -7.40 16.36
N ASP A 35 14.37 -7.14 15.45
CA ASP A 35 12.95 -7.55 15.55
C ASP A 35 12.40 -8.06 14.21
N ASN A 36 12.30 -9.39 14.09
CA ASN A 36 11.70 -10.06 12.93
C ASN A 36 10.23 -9.68 12.66
N ARG A 37 9.52 -9.09 13.64
CA ARG A 37 8.13 -8.64 13.47
C ARG A 37 8.03 -7.16 13.12
N ALA A 38 9.15 -6.43 13.05
CA ALA A 38 9.15 -5.00 12.74
C ALA A 38 8.46 -4.70 11.41
N ILE A 39 8.67 -5.54 10.37
CA ILE A 39 8.03 -5.36 9.07
C ILE A 39 6.50 -5.52 9.13
N VAL A 40 6.00 -6.47 9.92
CA VAL A 40 4.55 -6.72 10.03
C VAL A 40 3.87 -5.59 10.80
N ARG A 41 4.51 -5.11 11.89
CA ARG A 41 4.04 -3.92 12.60
C ARG A 41 4.09 -2.68 11.72
N ALA A 42 5.11 -2.60 10.85
CA ALA A 42 5.26 -1.53 9.91
C ALA A 42 4.12 -1.49 8.88
N ALA A 43 3.87 -2.64 8.27
CA ALA A 43 2.74 -2.85 7.38
C ALA A 43 1.40 -2.52 8.05
N SER A 44 1.15 -3.01 9.27
CA SER A 44 -0.11 -2.75 9.99
C SER A 44 -0.36 -1.26 10.27
N GLN A 45 0.68 -0.47 10.55
CA GLN A 45 0.56 0.99 10.70
C GLN A 45 0.33 1.67 9.35
N ALA A 46 1.06 1.24 8.32
CA ALA A 46 0.90 1.77 6.97
C ALA A 46 -0.50 1.50 6.40
N SER A 47 -1.07 0.30 6.61
CA SER A 47 -2.42 -0.06 6.18
C SER A 47 -3.46 0.88 6.79
N ARG A 48 -3.42 1.08 8.12
CA ARG A 48 -4.36 2.00 8.80
C ARG A 48 -4.26 3.44 8.29
N ALA A 49 -3.05 3.90 7.98
CA ALA A 49 -2.85 5.23 7.45
C ALA A 49 -3.35 5.35 5.99
N ALA A 50 -3.14 4.31 5.17
CA ALA A 50 -3.67 4.23 3.82
C ALA A 50 -5.21 4.19 3.83
N ASP A 51 -5.82 3.34 4.66
CA ASP A 51 -7.27 3.25 4.82
C ASP A 51 -7.87 4.61 5.21
N TRP A 52 -7.23 5.30 6.16
CA TRP A 52 -7.64 6.64 6.57
C TRP A 52 -7.58 7.64 5.42
N LEU A 53 -6.50 7.63 4.61
CA LEU A 53 -6.37 8.51 3.44
C LEU A 53 -7.41 8.19 2.35
N LEU A 54 -7.61 6.91 2.07
CA LEU A 54 -8.55 6.44 1.04
C LEU A 54 -10.00 6.70 1.42
N GLY A 55 -10.32 6.77 2.72
CA GLY A 55 -11.65 7.14 3.22
C GLY A 55 -12.10 8.58 2.90
N PHE A 56 -11.20 9.43 2.40
CA PHE A 56 -11.54 10.77 1.90
C PHE A 56 -11.79 10.83 0.40
N LEU A 57 -11.61 9.72 -0.33
CA LEU A 57 -11.97 9.67 -1.73
C LEU A 57 -13.49 9.86 -1.85
N PRO A 58 -13.97 10.62 -2.85
CA PRO A 58 -15.40 10.64 -3.16
C PRO A 58 -15.85 9.20 -3.42
N ASP A 59 -17.10 8.86 -3.06
CA ASP A 59 -17.71 7.58 -3.43
C ASP A 59 -17.58 7.44 -4.95
N ALA A 60 -16.56 6.69 -5.38
CA ALA A 60 -16.37 6.36 -6.77
C ALA A 60 -17.51 5.40 -7.08
N ASP A 61 -18.48 5.86 -7.86
CA ASP A 61 -19.42 5.00 -8.55
C ASP A 61 -18.58 3.92 -9.25
N VAL A 62 -18.57 2.74 -8.66
CA VAL A 62 -17.67 1.62 -9.02
C VAL A 62 -18.18 1.01 -10.31
N GLY A 63 -18.01 1.74 -11.40
CA GLY A 63 -18.15 1.26 -12.76
C GLY A 63 -16.98 0.36 -13.13
N MET A 64 -16.92 -0.84 -12.53
CA MET A 64 -16.22 -2.02 -13.05
C MET A 64 -16.64 -3.26 -12.23
N ALA A 65 -17.84 -3.76 -12.49
CA ALA A 65 -18.23 -5.15 -12.23
C ALA A 65 -19.32 -5.65 -13.21
N ASP A 66 -19.39 -5.09 -14.42
CA ASP A 66 -20.32 -5.53 -15.48
C ASP A 66 -19.62 -6.26 -16.64
N ASP A 67 -18.34 -6.68 -16.50
CA ASP A 67 -17.65 -7.46 -17.54
C ASP A 67 -17.76 -9.00 -17.37
N GLU A 68 -18.42 -9.51 -16.31
CA GLU A 68 -18.56 -10.96 -16.07
C GLU A 68 -19.98 -11.53 -16.34
N ARG A 69 -20.95 -10.75 -16.85
CA ARG A 69 -22.33 -11.22 -17.12
C ARG A 69 -22.74 -11.32 -18.59
N GLU A 70 -21.84 -11.10 -19.56
CA GLU A 70 -22.16 -11.17 -21.01
C GLU A 70 -21.55 -12.37 -21.75
N ALA A 71 -21.10 -13.42 -21.03
CA ALA A 71 -20.52 -14.62 -21.62
C ALA A 71 -21.05 -15.95 -21.04
N ALA A 72 -22.35 -16.05 -20.72
CA ALA A 72 -23.01 -17.31 -20.33
C ALA A 72 -24.37 -17.51 -21.00
#